data_AF-A0A4U0TS92-F1
#
_entry.id   AF-A0A4U0TS92-F1
#
_cell.length_a   1.000
_cell.length_b   1.000
_cell.length_c   1.000
_cell.angle_alpha   90.00
_cell.angle_beta   90.00
_cell.angle_gamma   90.00
#
_symmetry.space_group_name_H-M   'P 1'
#
loop_
_entity.id
_entity.type
_entity.pdbx_description
1 polymer ?
#
loop_
_entity_poly.entity_id
_entity_poly.type
_entity_poly.pdbx_seq_one_letter_code
_entity_poly.pdbx_strand_id
1 'polypeptide(L)'
;MAGVAQPACSPDLLSEASFCKLHALLFLAAPEFELAQASNTAMSFLQQPGAFSWRDCGVSLAVANISALLGYGSNTNSLRAAFDFTIQRFNEHIMLSHSTTHHVAPPSKIRSGAPEAKSEENWRLLQVSKRMTLDSLHTAMRCPSGIATFQNSLAFVGIMFCFIHILCLAKRETQIDPKLSISLCLLFGPDEIEWALIAGYLNRLAQLRPVTDYLVQCAQQGLWLKKPEEGEPLPEDFSVRGLVWAYFAFCPGWFDSDEDEDLLRNVETSRTQEARADRPLYYGLRLAFETPYLSYDATSATFSAGSGMTTSSTAQALQPLRTDIADLQAQLNASNPNAQYSPPSAPASSASNSDYVHVKRPAKRVQTAPSPQT
;
A
#
# COMPACT_ATOMS: atom_id res chain seq x y z
N MET A 1 -18.29 39.83 34.03
CA MET A 1 -17.41 39.44 32.92
C MET A 1 -17.44 37.92 32.82
N ALA A 2 -18.19 37.38 31.86
CA ALA A 2 -18.22 35.94 31.61
C ALA A 2 -17.03 35.61 30.69
N GLY A 3 -16.11 34.78 31.17
CA GLY A 3 -15.00 34.28 30.38
C GLY A 3 -15.53 33.43 29.23
N VAL A 4 -15.19 33.80 28.00
CA VAL A 4 -15.45 33.00 26.81
C VAL A 4 -14.59 31.74 26.94
N ALA A 5 -15.21 30.61 27.24
CA ALA A 5 -14.56 29.31 27.18
C ALA A 5 -14.17 29.06 25.71
N GLN A 6 -12.87 28.97 25.44
CA GLN A 6 -12.40 28.48 24.14
C GLN A 6 -12.93 27.04 23.96
N PRO A 7 -13.45 26.68 22.78
CA PRO A 7 -13.86 25.31 22.52
C PRO A 7 -12.62 24.42 22.66
N ALA A 8 -12.67 23.44 23.57
CA ALA A 8 -11.62 22.46 23.71
C ALA A 8 -11.45 21.73 22.37
N CYS A 9 -10.25 21.81 21.80
CA CYS A 9 -9.89 21.08 20.59
C CYS A 9 -10.11 19.58 20.84
N SER A 10 -10.79 18.88 19.93
CA SER A 10 -10.98 17.43 20.09
C SER A 10 -9.62 16.73 20.11
N PRO A 11 -9.45 15.66 20.91
CA PRO A 11 -8.19 14.92 20.98
C PRO A 11 -7.74 14.41 19.60
N ASP A 12 -8.68 14.04 18.73
CA ASP A 12 -8.38 13.62 17.35
C ASP A 12 -7.70 14.71 16.54
N LEU A 13 -8.21 15.95 16.60
CA LEU A 13 -7.65 17.09 15.86
C LEU A 13 -6.24 17.46 16.37
N LEU A 14 -5.98 17.28 17.67
CA LEU A 14 -4.64 17.46 18.24
C LEU A 14 -3.67 16.36 17.80
N SER A 15 -4.14 15.11 17.75
CA SER A 15 -3.33 13.98 17.29
C SER A 15 -2.97 14.12 15.81
N GLU A 16 -3.94 14.46 14.96
CA GLU A 16 -3.75 14.68 13.52
C GLU A 16 -2.76 15.82 13.28
N ALA A 17 -2.96 16.97 13.93
CA ALA A 17 -2.05 18.11 13.82
C ALA A 17 -0.61 17.76 14.24
N SER A 18 -0.45 16.90 15.26
CA SER A 18 0.86 16.42 15.71
C SER A 18 1.55 15.58 14.64
N PHE A 19 0.83 14.63 14.02
CA PHE A 19 1.37 13.83 12.91
C PHE A 19 1.66 14.68 11.67
N CYS A 20 0.77 15.62 11.30
CA CYS A 20 1.03 16.56 10.21
C CYS A 20 2.31 17.37 10.46
N LYS A 21 2.51 17.86 11.69
CA LYS A 21 3.73 18.58 12.07
C LYS A 21 4.97 17.69 11.93
N LEU A 22 4.93 16.46 12.43
CA LEU A 22 6.04 15.52 12.28
C LEU A 22 6.40 15.28 10.81
N HIS A 23 5.41 14.99 9.97
CA HIS A 23 5.63 14.76 8.54
C HIS A 23 6.12 16.01 7.81
N ALA A 24 5.64 17.20 8.17
CA ALA A 24 6.16 18.47 7.64
C ALA A 24 7.64 18.67 8.02
N LEU A 25 8.03 18.37 9.26
CA LEU A 25 9.43 18.46 9.70
C LEU A 25 10.32 17.43 8.98
N LEU A 26 9.80 16.21 8.74
CA LEU A 26 10.50 15.19 7.94
C LEU A 26 10.70 15.66 6.49
N PHE A 27 9.67 16.24 5.89
CA PHE A 27 9.72 16.77 4.52
C PHE A 27 10.71 17.94 4.39
N LEU A 28 10.72 18.83 5.38
CA LEU A 28 11.61 19.99 5.43
C LEU A 28 13.03 19.66 5.92
N ALA A 29 13.33 18.37 6.17
CA ALA A 29 14.62 17.91 6.70
C ALA A 29 15.06 18.66 7.97
N ALA A 30 14.13 18.89 8.90
CA ALA A 30 14.38 19.68 10.10
C ALA A 30 15.52 19.11 10.98
N PRO A 31 16.09 19.93 11.88
CA PRO A 31 17.12 19.49 12.82
C PRO A 31 16.68 18.31 13.69
N GLU A 32 17.63 17.47 14.08
CA GLU A 32 17.37 16.23 14.84
C GLU A 32 16.58 16.46 16.13
N PHE A 33 16.91 17.52 16.88
CA PHE A 33 16.22 17.85 18.13
C PHE A 33 14.72 18.12 17.91
N GLU A 34 14.38 18.90 16.88
CA GLU A 34 12.98 19.21 16.56
C GLU A 34 12.21 17.98 16.10
N LEU A 35 12.84 17.14 15.28
CA LEU A 35 12.26 15.86 14.84
C LEU A 35 12.05 14.90 16.00
N ALA A 36 13.02 14.78 16.91
CA ALA A 36 12.89 13.94 18.10
C ALA A 36 11.74 14.41 18.99
N GLN A 37 11.62 15.73 19.20
CA GLN A 37 10.53 16.30 19.98
C GLN A 37 9.16 16.06 19.31
N ALA A 38 9.05 16.32 18.01
CA ALA A 38 7.83 16.08 17.26
C ALA A 38 7.45 14.60 17.22
N SER A 39 8.43 13.71 17.01
CA SER A 39 8.24 12.26 17.02
C SER A 39 7.75 11.77 18.37
N ASN A 40 8.36 12.20 19.47
CA ASN A 40 7.92 11.83 20.82
C ASN A 40 6.50 12.32 21.10
N THR A 41 6.17 13.54 20.67
CA THR A 41 4.84 14.12 20.84
C THR A 41 3.80 13.33 20.05
N ALA A 42 4.03 13.08 18.75
CA ALA A 42 3.13 12.32 17.90
C ALA A 42 2.93 10.88 18.41
N MET A 43 4.02 10.19 18.75
CA MET A 43 3.96 8.81 19.25
C MET A 43 3.24 8.71 20.60
N SER A 44 3.27 9.75 21.44
CA SER A 44 2.53 9.75 22.71
C SER A 44 1.02 9.62 22.53
N PHE A 45 0.45 10.14 21.43
CA PHE A 45 -0.97 9.98 21.12
C PHE A 45 -1.35 8.54 20.79
N LEU A 46 -0.49 7.80 20.07
CA LEU A 46 -0.74 6.39 19.77
C LEU A 46 -0.68 5.51 21.02
N GLN A 47 0.16 5.88 21.98
CA GLN A 47 0.35 5.14 23.23
C GLN A 47 -0.74 5.43 24.27
N GLN A 48 -1.45 6.55 24.14
CA GLN A 48 -2.50 6.95 25.05
C GLN A 48 -3.87 6.41 24.59
N PRO A 49 -4.56 5.59 25.41
CA PRO A 49 -5.88 5.09 25.05
C PRO A 49 -6.88 6.21 24.77
N GLY A 50 -7.52 6.16 23.60
CA GLY A 50 -8.53 7.14 23.19
C GLY A 50 -7.99 8.49 22.72
N ALA A 51 -6.66 8.68 22.65
CA ALA A 51 -6.04 9.90 22.17
C ALA A 51 -5.77 9.90 20.65
N PHE A 52 -6.01 8.77 19.98
CA PHE A 52 -5.89 8.61 18.53
C PHE A 52 -7.03 7.77 17.97
N SER A 53 -7.69 8.26 16.92
CA SER A 53 -8.70 7.51 16.17
C SER A 53 -8.07 6.73 15.02
N TRP A 54 -7.89 5.42 15.20
CA TRP A 54 -7.47 4.53 14.09
C TRP A 54 -8.47 4.52 12.94
N ARG A 55 -9.76 4.66 13.25
CA ARG A 55 -10.84 4.65 12.27
C ARG A 55 -10.72 5.83 11.31
N ASP A 56 -10.48 7.02 11.85
CA ASP A 56 -10.53 8.25 11.06
C ASP A 56 -9.14 8.66 10.53
N CYS A 57 -8.09 8.43 11.32
CA CYS A 57 -6.73 8.87 10.99
C CYS A 57 -5.82 7.75 10.50
N GLY A 58 -6.21 6.48 10.67
CA GLY A 58 -5.34 5.33 10.39
C GLY A 58 -4.87 5.27 8.94
N VAL A 59 -5.79 5.33 7.98
CA VAL A 59 -5.43 5.27 6.54
C VAL A 59 -4.45 6.38 6.16
N SER A 60 -4.76 7.63 6.54
CA SER A 60 -3.88 8.79 6.31
C SER A 60 -2.51 8.61 6.94
N LEU A 61 -2.45 8.08 8.17
CA LEU A 61 -1.19 7.80 8.86
C LEU A 61 -0.37 6.73 8.13
N ALA A 62 -0.97 5.63 7.67
CA ALA A 62 -0.26 4.61 6.89
C ALA A 62 0.34 5.21 5.61
N VAL A 63 -0.46 5.98 4.85
CA VAL A 63 -0.01 6.62 3.61
C VAL A 63 1.12 7.61 3.88
N ALA A 64 1.00 8.44 4.91
CA ALA A 64 2.03 9.41 5.28
C ALA A 64 3.33 8.72 5.73
N ASN A 65 3.23 7.66 6.54
CA ASN A 65 4.36 6.84 6.99
C ASN A 65 5.10 6.20 5.80
N ILE A 66 4.36 5.55 4.90
CA ILE A 66 4.95 4.95 3.68
C ILE A 66 5.55 6.02 2.77
N SER A 67 4.90 7.17 2.63
CA SER A 67 5.43 8.28 1.84
C SER A 67 6.74 8.82 2.40
N ALA A 68 6.85 8.95 3.72
CA ALA A 68 8.08 9.38 4.39
C ALA A 68 9.24 8.39 4.15
N LEU A 69 8.97 7.07 4.20
CA LEU A 69 9.95 6.03 3.85
C LEU A 69 10.47 6.16 2.42
N LEU A 70 9.59 6.55 1.50
CA LEU A 70 9.91 6.81 0.10
C LEU A 70 10.49 8.22 -0.14
N GLY A 71 10.82 8.95 0.93
CA GLY A 71 11.35 10.31 0.86
C GLY A 71 10.40 11.27 0.15
N TYR A 72 9.09 11.07 0.33
CA TYR A 72 8.01 11.80 -0.33
C TYR A 72 8.13 11.83 -1.86
N GLY A 73 8.65 10.75 -2.45
CA GLY A 73 8.82 10.61 -3.89
C GLY A 73 10.15 11.16 -4.42
N SER A 74 11.10 11.52 -3.55
CA SER A 74 12.44 11.93 -3.96
C SER A 74 13.12 10.88 -4.85
N ASN A 75 13.71 11.32 -5.95
CA ASN A 75 14.47 10.47 -6.87
C ASN A 75 15.82 9.99 -6.30
N THR A 76 16.26 10.55 -5.17
CA THR A 76 17.48 10.12 -4.46
C THR A 76 17.20 9.04 -3.42
N ASN A 77 15.93 8.71 -3.18
CA ASN A 77 15.57 7.69 -2.20
C ASN A 77 15.76 6.28 -2.79
N SER A 78 16.58 5.45 -2.14
CA SER A 78 16.90 4.11 -2.63
C SER A 78 15.70 3.17 -2.65
N LEU A 79 14.76 3.32 -1.70
CA LEU A 79 13.53 2.51 -1.65
C LEU A 79 12.64 2.84 -2.84
N ARG A 80 12.50 4.13 -3.16
CA ARG A 80 11.79 4.59 -4.36
C ARG A 80 12.43 4.02 -5.63
N ALA A 81 13.74 4.12 -5.77
CA ALA A 81 14.47 3.57 -6.91
C ALA A 81 14.27 2.05 -7.06
N ALA A 82 14.21 1.31 -5.94
CA ALA A 82 13.96 -0.13 -5.95
C ALA A 82 12.55 -0.48 -6.44
N PHE A 83 11.53 0.30 -6.08
CA PHE A 83 10.17 0.12 -6.60
C PHE A 83 10.09 0.47 -8.09
N ASP A 84 10.67 1.60 -8.51
CA ASP A 84 10.70 1.97 -9.94
C ASP A 84 11.38 0.87 -10.78
N PHE A 85 12.49 0.32 -10.29
CA PHE A 85 13.17 -0.81 -10.93
C PHE A 85 12.30 -2.06 -11.03
N THR A 86 11.58 -2.40 -9.95
CA THR A 86 10.69 -3.56 -9.90
C THR A 86 9.53 -3.40 -10.88
N ILE A 87 8.93 -2.21 -10.95
CA ILE A 87 7.87 -1.87 -11.90
C ILE A 87 8.37 -1.99 -13.34
N GLN A 88 9.53 -1.41 -13.64
CA GLN A 88 10.14 -1.49 -14.96
C GLN A 88 10.35 -2.95 -15.39
N ARG A 89 10.98 -3.75 -14.53
CA ARG A 89 11.27 -5.16 -14.80
C ARG A 89 10.00 -5.96 -15.06
N PHE A 90 8.95 -5.74 -14.28
CA PHE A 90 7.69 -6.44 -14.48
C PHE A 90 7.02 -6.06 -15.80
N ASN A 91 7.00 -4.78 -16.13
CA ASN A 91 6.47 -4.31 -17.41
C ASN A 91 7.26 -4.88 -18.60
N GLU A 92 8.59 -4.99 -18.49
CA GLU A 92 9.42 -5.65 -19.50
C GLU A 92 9.04 -7.13 -19.69
N HIS A 93 8.80 -7.88 -18.61
CA HIS A 93 8.34 -9.27 -18.68
C HIS A 93 6.97 -9.43 -19.34
N ILE A 94 6.03 -8.51 -19.09
CA ILE A 94 4.73 -8.49 -19.78
C ILE A 94 4.90 -8.16 -21.27
N MET A 95 5.74 -7.19 -21.63
CA MET A 95 5.93 -6.80 -23.03
C MET A 95 6.66 -7.88 -23.83
N LEU A 96 7.62 -8.59 -23.22
CA LEU A 96 8.34 -9.71 -23.84
C LEU A 96 7.45 -10.93 -24.10
N SER A 97 6.36 -11.11 -23.34
CA SER A 97 5.39 -12.19 -23.58
C SER A 97 4.40 -11.87 -24.71
N HIS A 98 4.36 -10.62 -25.19
CA HIS A 98 3.43 -10.15 -26.22
C HIS A 98 4.10 -9.64 -27.51
N SER A 99 5.42 -9.72 -27.69
CA SER A 99 6.08 -9.26 -28.94
C SER A 99 7.37 -10.00 -29.29
N THR A 100 7.47 -10.39 -30.55
CA THR A 100 8.72 -10.77 -31.23
C THR A 100 9.56 -9.51 -31.45
N THR A 101 10.72 -9.44 -30.80
CA THR A 101 11.86 -8.55 -31.09
C THR A 101 11.56 -7.06 -31.35
N HIS A 102 11.76 -6.22 -30.33
CA HIS A 102 12.30 -4.88 -30.53
C HIS A 102 13.32 -4.53 -29.43
N HIS A 103 14.50 -4.09 -29.85
CA HIS A 103 15.59 -3.63 -28.99
C HIS A 103 15.15 -2.40 -28.17
N VAL A 104 15.09 -2.55 -26.84
CA VAL A 104 14.93 -1.44 -25.90
C VAL A 104 16.32 -1.05 -25.38
N ALA A 105 16.60 0.25 -25.39
CA ALA A 105 17.86 0.82 -24.93
C ALA A 105 18.08 0.55 -23.42
N PRO A 106 19.34 0.36 -22.97
CA PRO A 106 19.63 0.07 -21.57
C PRO A 106 19.24 1.24 -20.66
N PRO A 107 18.85 0.97 -19.40
CA PRO A 107 18.49 2.01 -18.45
C PRO A 107 19.64 3.01 -18.27
N SER A 108 19.30 4.29 -18.37
CA SER A 108 20.22 5.41 -18.19
C SER A 108 20.93 5.30 -16.85
N LYS A 109 22.27 5.33 -16.89
CA LYS A 109 23.18 5.31 -15.75
C LYS A 109 22.63 6.11 -14.57
N ILE A 110 22.44 5.42 -13.44
CA ILE A 110 22.27 6.02 -12.12
C ILE A 110 23.43 7.01 -11.92
N ARG A 111 23.10 8.30 -11.86
CA ARG A 111 24.09 9.37 -11.71
C ARG A 111 24.79 9.22 -10.37
N SER A 112 26.11 9.12 -10.42
CA SER A 112 26.99 8.98 -9.25
C SER A 112 27.02 10.27 -8.41
N GLY A 113 26.90 10.12 -7.10
CA GLY A 113 27.47 11.02 -6.09
C GLY A 113 26.52 12.10 -5.55
N ALA A 114 25.75 11.77 -4.51
CA ALA A 114 25.28 12.78 -3.58
C ALA A 114 26.45 13.15 -2.63
N PRO A 115 26.66 14.43 -2.27
CA PRO A 115 27.65 14.81 -1.26
C PRO A 115 27.35 14.09 0.07
N GLU A 116 28.40 13.64 0.77
CA GLU A 116 28.30 12.81 1.98
C GLU A 116 27.30 13.36 3.02
N ALA A 117 27.27 14.68 3.22
CA ALA A 117 26.31 15.34 4.12
C ALA A 117 24.83 15.12 3.74
N LYS A 118 24.50 15.06 2.44
CA LYS A 118 23.15 14.72 1.98
C LYS A 118 22.83 13.24 2.17
N SER A 119 23.85 12.38 2.14
CA SER A 119 23.68 10.94 2.40
C SER A 119 23.37 10.68 3.87
N GLU A 120 24.07 11.36 4.78
CA GLU A 120 23.86 11.24 6.23
C GLU A 120 22.48 11.79 6.65
N GLU A 121 22.09 12.96 6.12
CA GLU A 121 20.75 13.51 6.34
C GLU A 121 19.64 12.58 5.85
N ASN A 122 19.76 12.07 4.62
CA ASN A 122 18.78 11.13 4.07
C ASN A 122 18.67 9.87 4.94
N TRP A 123 19.79 9.31 5.39
CA TRP A 123 19.80 8.15 6.28
C TRP A 123 19.10 8.46 7.61
N ARG A 124 19.40 9.61 8.22
CA ARG A 124 18.78 10.04 9.48
C ARG A 124 17.25 10.17 9.36
N LEU A 125 16.76 10.89 8.34
CA LEU A 125 15.33 11.06 8.10
C LEU A 125 14.62 9.71 7.85
N LEU A 126 15.32 8.81 7.17
CA LEU A 126 14.84 7.47 6.88
C LEU A 126 14.74 6.61 8.15
N GLN A 127 15.71 6.70 9.07
CA GLN A 127 15.64 6.00 10.35
C GLN A 127 14.46 6.48 11.21
N VAL A 128 14.21 7.79 11.27
CA VAL A 128 13.03 8.34 11.95
C VAL A 128 11.75 7.82 11.30
N SER A 129 11.69 7.84 9.97
CA SER A 129 10.52 7.37 9.20
C SER A 129 10.26 5.87 9.39
N LYS A 130 11.32 5.05 9.42
CA LYS A 130 11.26 3.61 9.72
C LYS A 130 10.71 3.36 11.11
N ARG A 131 11.30 4.00 12.12
CA ARG A 131 10.89 3.85 13.51
C ARG A 131 9.42 4.21 13.72
N MET A 132 8.98 5.39 13.25
CA MET A 132 7.58 5.79 13.42
C MET A 132 6.61 4.86 12.67
N THR A 133 7.01 4.33 11.51
CA THR A 133 6.18 3.40 10.74
C THR A 133 6.00 2.08 11.48
N LEU A 134 7.11 1.50 11.96
CA LEU A 134 7.09 0.24 12.73
C LEU A 134 6.39 0.42 14.07
N ASP A 135 6.68 1.49 14.80
CA ASP A 135 6.04 1.77 16.10
C ASP A 135 4.53 1.99 15.93
N SER A 136 4.08 2.65 14.86
CA SER A 136 2.66 2.79 14.53
C SER A 136 2.02 1.43 14.22
N LEU A 137 2.69 0.61 13.41
CA LEU A 137 2.23 -0.75 13.10
C LEU A 137 2.11 -1.62 14.35
N HIS A 138 3.15 -1.62 15.18
CA HIS A 138 3.17 -2.38 16.42
C HIS A 138 2.10 -1.91 17.40
N THR A 139 1.87 -0.59 17.50
CA THR A 139 0.82 -0.03 18.37
C THR A 139 -0.57 -0.43 17.89
N ALA A 140 -0.83 -0.35 16.58
CA ALA A 140 -2.08 -0.82 16.00
C ALA A 140 -2.31 -2.31 16.27
N MET A 141 -1.28 -3.15 16.11
CA MET A 141 -1.40 -4.59 16.34
C MET A 141 -1.55 -4.96 17.82
N ARG A 142 -1.01 -4.14 18.74
CA ARG A 142 -1.17 -4.30 20.19
C ARG A 142 -2.46 -3.69 20.73
N CYS A 143 -3.37 -3.20 19.87
CA CYS A 143 -4.64 -2.61 20.30
C CYS A 143 -5.35 -3.49 21.35
N PRO A 144 -5.87 -2.90 22.44
CA PRO A 144 -6.50 -3.63 23.52
C PRO A 144 -7.63 -4.54 23.05
N SER A 145 -7.84 -5.63 23.80
CA SER A 145 -8.90 -6.60 23.56
C SER A 145 -10.29 -5.94 23.61
N GLY A 146 -10.87 -5.72 22.43
CA GLY A 146 -12.23 -5.22 22.24
C GLY A 146 -12.56 -5.21 20.76
N ILE A 147 -13.69 -5.83 20.37
CA ILE A 147 -14.05 -6.04 18.95
C ILE A 147 -14.06 -4.71 18.18
N ALA A 148 -14.66 -3.66 18.76
CA ALA A 148 -14.74 -2.35 18.12
C ALA A 148 -13.35 -1.70 17.94
N THR A 149 -12.49 -1.76 18.96
CA THR A 149 -11.14 -1.20 18.89
C THR A 149 -10.28 -1.94 17.87
N PHE A 150 -10.42 -3.26 17.80
CA PHE A 150 -9.72 -4.10 16.83
C PHE A 150 -10.16 -3.79 15.39
N GLN A 151 -11.47 -3.62 15.17
CA GLN A 151 -12.01 -3.29 13.85
C GLN A 151 -11.54 -1.92 13.35
N ASN A 152 -11.41 -0.93 14.24
CA ASN A 152 -10.98 0.42 13.87
C ASN A 152 -9.57 0.48 13.28
N SER A 153 -8.68 -0.47 13.61
CA SER A 153 -7.32 -0.52 13.06
C SER A 153 -7.18 -1.33 11.76
N LEU A 154 -8.22 -2.06 11.32
CA LEU A 154 -8.10 -3.03 10.23
C LEU A 154 -7.67 -2.38 8.91
N ALA A 155 -8.20 -1.19 8.58
CA ALA A 155 -7.83 -0.48 7.34
C ALA A 155 -6.33 -0.12 7.33
N PHE A 156 -5.85 0.46 8.44
CA PHE A 156 -4.44 0.77 8.63
C PHE A 156 -3.57 -0.49 8.53
N VAL A 157 -3.89 -1.55 9.28
CA VAL A 157 -3.09 -2.79 9.28
C VAL A 157 -3.13 -3.47 7.91
N GLY A 158 -4.27 -3.44 7.21
CA GLY A 158 -4.42 -3.97 5.85
C GLY A 158 -3.49 -3.29 4.86
N ILE A 159 -3.43 -1.95 4.87
CA ILE A 159 -2.47 -1.18 4.07
C ILE A 159 -1.03 -1.54 4.43
N MET A 160 -0.71 -1.60 5.72
CA MET A 160 0.64 -1.91 6.17
C MET A 160 1.08 -3.33 5.76
N PHE A 161 0.20 -4.33 5.84
CA PHE A 161 0.50 -5.70 5.41
C PHE A 161 0.62 -5.81 3.89
N CYS A 162 -0.22 -5.08 3.13
CA CYS A 162 -0.06 -4.92 1.69
C CYS A 162 1.34 -4.36 1.37
N PHE A 163 1.72 -3.27 2.02
CA PHE A 163 3.02 -2.63 1.81
C PHE A 163 4.20 -3.58 2.15
N ILE A 164 4.14 -4.30 3.27
CA ILE A 164 5.15 -5.30 3.64
C ILE A 164 5.25 -6.41 2.59
N HIS A 165 4.11 -6.89 2.09
CA HIS A 165 4.08 -7.90 1.02
C HIS A 165 4.73 -7.39 -0.28
N ILE A 166 4.37 -6.20 -0.74
CA ILE A 166 4.96 -5.57 -1.93
C ILE A 166 6.44 -5.28 -1.74
N LEU A 167 6.87 -4.93 -0.54
CA LEU A 167 8.28 -4.78 -0.22
C LEU A 167 9.03 -6.13 -0.32
N CYS A 168 8.47 -7.23 0.19
CA CYS A 168 9.06 -8.56 0.03
C CYS A 168 9.17 -8.95 -1.45
N LEU A 169 8.18 -8.60 -2.27
CA LEU A 169 8.22 -8.77 -3.72
C LEU A 169 9.36 -7.97 -4.35
N ALA A 170 9.46 -6.67 -4.06
CA ALA A 170 10.53 -5.81 -4.57
C ALA A 170 11.92 -6.30 -4.15
N LYS A 171 12.08 -6.77 -2.91
CA LYS A 171 13.33 -7.36 -2.41
C LYS A 171 13.77 -8.57 -3.23
N ARG A 172 12.82 -9.40 -3.68
CA ARG A 172 13.14 -10.54 -4.53
C ARG A 172 13.51 -10.11 -5.94
N GLU A 173 12.75 -9.22 -6.55
CA GLU A 173 13.02 -8.76 -7.93
C GLU A 173 14.33 -7.98 -8.06
N THR A 174 14.74 -7.30 -6.99
CA THR A 174 16.01 -6.56 -6.93
C THR A 174 17.20 -7.42 -6.52
N GLN A 175 17.07 -8.74 -6.31
CA GLN A 175 18.22 -9.60 -5.97
C GLN A 175 19.35 -9.53 -7.01
N ILE A 176 19.02 -9.21 -8.26
CA ILE A 176 19.99 -9.04 -9.35
C ILE A 176 20.80 -7.73 -9.25
N ASP A 177 20.33 -6.75 -8.48
CA ASP A 177 21.05 -5.52 -8.17
C ASP A 177 21.37 -5.51 -6.66
N PRO A 178 22.60 -5.93 -6.27
CA PRO A 178 22.99 -6.02 -4.86
C PRO A 178 22.81 -4.71 -4.09
N LYS A 179 22.95 -3.54 -4.75
CA LYS A 179 22.85 -2.24 -4.08
C LYS A 179 21.40 -1.93 -3.71
N LEU A 180 20.45 -2.20 -4.62
CA LEU A 180 19.02 -2.03 -4.34
C LEU A 180 18.53 -3.06 -3.30
N SER A 181 18.96 -4.31 -3.44
CA SER A 181 18.63 -5.39 -2.49
C SER A 181 19.10 -5.08 -1.06
N ILE A 182 20.35 -4.61 -0.89
CA ILE A 182 20.88 -4.19 0.42
C ILE A 182 20.08 -3.01 0.98
N SER A 183 19.74 -2.03 0.13
CA SER A 183 18.97 -0.85 0.57
C SER A 183 17.61 -1.25 1.14
N LEU A 184 16.92 -2.21 0.52
CA LEU A 184 15.66 -2.77 1.03
C LEU A 184 15.84 -3.52 2.35
N CYS A 185 16.89 -4.33 2.47
CA CYS A 185 17.20 -5.07 3.69
C CYS A 185 17.48 -4.17 4.90
N LEU A 186 18.16 -3.04 4.70
CA LEU A 186 18.45 -2.10 5.79
C LEU A 186 17.20 -1.39 6.31
N LEU A 187 16.17 -1.29 5.45
CA LEU A 187 14.97 -0.52 5.74
C LEU A 187 13.89 -1.30 6.45
N PHE A 188 13.61 -2.49 5.94
CA PHE A 188 12.59 -3.39 6.45
C PHE A 188 13.12 -4.81 6.29
N GLY A 189 14.30 -5.03 6.87
CA GLY A 189 14.87 -6.35 7.01
C GLY A 189 13.94 -7.25 7.81
N PRO A 190 14.06 -8.58 7.64
CA PRO A 190 13.24 -9.51 8.41
C PRO A 190 13.46 -9.38 9.92
N ASP A 191 14.66 -9.00 10.34
CA ASP A 191 14.98 -8.83 11.75
C ASP A 191 14.38 -7.55 12.36
N GLU A 192 13.88 -6.64 11.52
CA GLU A 192 13.28 -5.36 11.95
C GLU A 192 11.78 -5.50 12.21
N ILE A 193 11.13 -6.44 11.53
CA ILE A 193 9.70 -6.69 11.67
C ILE A 193 9.49 -7.71 12.78
N GLU A 194 8.66 -7.37 13.78
CA GLU A 194 8.25 -8.30 14.81
C GLU A 194 7.27 -9.36 14.25
N TRP A 195 7.77 -10.36 13.50
CA TRP A 195 6.94 -11.39 12.86
C TRP A 195 6.07 -12.17 13.84
N ALA A 196 6.54 -12.37 15.07
CA ALA A 196 5.75 -12.98 16.13
C ALA A 196 4.52 -12.13 16.51
N LEU A 197 4.66 -10.79 16.49
CA LEU A 197 3.54 -9.88 16.72
C LEU A 197 2.55 -9.91 15.57
N ILE A 198 3.03 -9.97 14.32
CA ILE A 198 2.18 -10.16 13.12
C ILE A 198 1.40 -11.48 13.22
N ALA A 199 2.07 -12.60 13.51
CA ALA A 199 1.44 -13.90 13.67
C ALA A 199 0.37 -13.87 14.78
N GLY A 200 0.71 -13.29 15.94
CA GLY A 200 -0.23 -13.12 17.05
C GLY A 200 -1.44 -12.26 16.70
N TYR A 201 -1.26 -11.18 15.94
CA TYR A 201 -2.35 -10.35 15.45
C TYR A 201 -3.25 -11.11 14.48
N LEU A 202 -2.67 -11.80 13.50
CA LEU A 202 -3.41 -12.62 12.53
C LEU A 202 -4.21 -13.73 13.20
N ASN A 203 -3.65 -14.40 14.22
CA ASN A 203 -4.36 -15.41 15.00
C ASN A 203 -5.56 -14.83 15.76
N ARG A 204 -5.41 -13.63 16.36
CA ARG A 204 -6.55 -12.94 16.99
C ARG A 204 -7.61 -12.57 15.97
N LEU A 205 -7.21 -12.10 14.79
CA LEU A 205 -8.15 -11.80 13.71
C LEU A 205 -8.86 -13.05 13.22
N ALA A 206 -8.14 -14.16 13.06
CA ALA A 206 -8.70 -15.45 12.64
C ALA A 206 -9.76 -15.99 13.61
N GLN A 207 -9.68 -15.66 14.90
CA GLN A 207 -10.73 -15.99 15.87
C GLN A 207 -12.03 -15.19 15.66
N LEU A 208 -11.92 -13.94 15.18
CA LEU A 208 -13.05 -13.07 14.90
C LEU A 208 -13.63 -13.30 13.49
N ARG A 209 -12.75 -13.58 12.54
CA ARG A 209 -13.02 -13.81 11.12
C ARG A 209 -12.23 -15.06 10.70
N PRO A 210 -12.84 -16.25 10.76
CA PRO A 210 -12.16 -17.49 10.41
C PRO A 210 -11.55 -17.47 9.01
N VAL A 211 -10.34 -17.98 8.89
CA VAL A 211 -9.67 -18.17 7.60
C VAL A 211 -10.43 -19.24 6.82
N THR A 212 -10.93 -18.90 5.64
CA THR A 212 -11.68 -19.80 4.77
C THR A 212 -10.77 -20.49 3.76
N ASP A 213 -11.19 -21.65 3.25
CA ASP A 213 -10.48 -22.35 2.16
C ASP A 213 -10.32 -21.47 0.92
N TYR A 214 -11.31 -20.62 0.65
CA TYR A 214 -11.26 -19.64 -0.43
C TYR A 214 -10.13 -18.62 -0.24
N LEU A 215 -9.97 -18.05 0.96
CA LEU A 215 -8.86 -17.13 1.27
C LEU A 215 -7.50 -17.81 1.07
N VAL A 216 -7.36 -19.05 1.54
CA VAL A 216 -6.15 -19.86 1.38
C VAL A 216 -5.84 -20.07 -0.10
N GLN A 217 -6.84 -20.49 -0.89
CA GLN A 217 -6.68 -20.73 -2.32
C GLN A 217 -6.27 -19.46 -3.07
N CYS A 218 -6.97 -18.33 -2.83
CA CYS A 218 -6.63 -17.05 -3.44
C CYS A 218 -5.19 -16.64 -3.10
N ALA A 219 -4.80 -16.76 -1.82
CA ALA A 219 -3.45 -16.39 -1.39
C ALA A 219 -2.38 -17.30 -2.04
N GLN A 220 -2.57 -18.62 -2.07
CA GLN A 220 -1.62 -19.54 -2.70
C GLN A 220 -1.44 -19.23 -4.20
N GLN A 221 -2.53 -18.96 -4.91
CA GLN A 221 -2.51 -18.76 -6.36
C GLN A 221 -2.18 -17.31 -6.76
N GLY A 222 -2.09 -16.41 -5.78
CA GLY A 222 -1.93 -14.98 -5.98
C GLY A 222 -3.11 -14.29 -6.68
N LEU A 223 -4.31 -14.84 -6.52
CA LEU A 223 -5.55 -14.28 -7.03
C LEU A 223 -6.09 -13.20 -6.10
N TRP A 224 -6.71 -12.17 -6.67
CA TRP A 224 -7.44 -11.20 -5.85
C TRP A 224 -8.66 -11.82 -5.17
N LEU A 225 -9.05 -11.24 -4.04
CA LEU A 225 -10.14 -11.75 -3.19
C LEU A 225 -11.51 -11.75 -3.86
N LYS A 226 -11.73 -10.89 -4.84
CA LYS A 226 -12.98 -10.79 -5.61
C LYS A 226 -12.67 -10.32 -7.00
N LYS A 227 -13.42 -10.73 -8.01
CA LYS A 227 -13.32 -10.09 -9.32
C LYS A 227 -13.89 -8.67 -9.26
N PRO A 228 -13.50 -7.75 -10.18
CA PRO A 228 -14.11 -6.42 -10.27
C PRO A 228 -15.65 -6.45 -10.38
N GLU A 229 -16.22 -7.53 -10.92
CA GLU A 229 -17.66 -7.72 -11.06
C GLU A 229 -18.35 -8.22 -9.77
N GLU A 230 -17.57 -8.71 -8.80
CA GLU A 230 -18.07 -9.41 -7.60
C GLU A 230 -17.81 -8.63 -6.30
N GLY A 231 -17.00 -7.58 -6.37
CA GLY A 231 -16.56 -6.78 -5.24
C GLY A 231 -16.39 -5.31 -5.58
N GLU A 232 -16.36 -4.49 -4.54
CA GLU A 232 -16.18 -3.05 -4.64
C GLU A 232 -14.89 -2.64 -3.91
N PRO A 233 -14.14 -1.64 -4.43
CA PRO A 233 -13.02 -1.07 -3.73
C PRO A 233 -13.44 -0.48 -2.38
N LEU A 234 -12.62 -0.71 -1.35
CA LEU A 234 -12.82 -0.07 -0.05
C LEU A 234 -12.41 1.41 -0.10
N PRO A 235 -12.93 2.28 0.80
CA PRO A 235 -12.50 3.69 0.85
C PRO A 235 -10.97 3.85 0.97
N GLU A 236 -10.31 2.98 1.72
CA GLU A 236 -8.85 2.93 1.81
C GLU A 236 -8.15 2.53 0.50
N ASP A 237 -8.77 1.73 -0.37
CA ASP A 237 -8.20 1.33 -1.67
C ASP A 237 -8.05 2.56 -2.58
N PHE A 238 -9.03 3.46 -2.58
CA PHE A 238 -8.95 4.74 -3.30
C PHE A 238 -7.84 5.64 -2.77
N SER A 239 -7.58 5.61 -1.47
CA SER A 239 -6.57 6.44 -0.81
C SER A 239 -5.14 6.07 -1.21
N VAL A 240 -4.92 4.81 -1.60
CA VAL A 240 -3.59 4.30 -1.99
C VAL A 240 -3.44 4.10 -3.50
N ARG A 241 -4.53 4.19 -4.27
CA ARG A 241 -4.52 4.04 -5.72
C ARG A 241 -3.56 5.05 -6.36
N GLY A 242 -2.68 4.55 -7.24
CA GLY A 242 -1.71 5.37 -7.97
C GLY A 242 -0.43 5.69 -7.19
N LEU A 243 -0.32 5.30 -5.93
CA LEU A 243 0.96 5.35 -5.22
C LEU A 243 1.93 4.30 -5.79
N VAL A 244 3.22 4.66 -5.89
CA VAL A 244 4.24 3.82 -6.54
C VAL A 244 4.34 2.42 -5.92
N TRP A 245 4.21 2.32 -4.59
CA TRP A 245 4.28 1.04 -3.88
C TRP A 245 3.00 0.21 -4.04
N ALA A 246 1.88 0.83 -4.42
CA ALA A 246 0.59 0.17 -4.60
C ALA A 246 0.37 -0.29 -6.06
N TYR A 247 1.38 -0.18 -6.93
CA TYR A 247 1.27 -0.51 -8.35
C TYR A 247 0.78 -1.95 -8.61
N PHE A 248 1.17 -2.90 -7.75
CA PHE A 248 0.76 -4.31 -7.84
C PHE A 248 -0.28 -4.71 -6.78
N ALA A 249 -0.83 -3.75 -6.04
CA ALA A 249 -1.72 -4.03 -4.93
C ALA A 249 -3.13 -4.44 -5.37
N PHE A 250 -3.55 -4.01 -6.57
CA PHE A 250 -4.90 -4.19 -7.10
C PHE A 250 -4.90 -4.95 -8.41
N CYS A 251 -5.99 -5.65 -8.70
CA CYS A 251 -6.15 -6.35 -9.96
C CYS A 251 -6.57 -5.37 -11.07
N PRO A 252 -6.28 -5.66 -12.35
CA PRO A 252 -6.78 -4.87 -13.46
C PRO A 252 -8.31 -4.73 -13.42
N GLY A 253 -8.82 -3.54 -13.71
CA GLY A 253 -10.25 -3.24 -13.71
C GLY A 253 -10.90 -3.06 -12.34
N TRP A 254 -10.15 -3.18 -11.23
CA TRP A 254 -10.71 -3.07 -9.87
C TRP A 254 -11.47 -1.76 -9.61
N PHE A 255 -11.09 -0.67 -10.29
CA PHE A 255 -11.68 0.66 -10.12
C PHE A 255 -12.53 1.12 -11.32
N ASP A 256 -12.92 0.21 -12.22
CA ASP A 256 -13.60 0.54 -13.48
C ASP A 256 -15.13 0.62 -13.34
N SER A 257 -15.67 0.55 -12.12
CA SER A 257 -17.11 0.68 -11.90
C SER A 257 -17.59 2.09 -12.29
N ASP A 258 -18.59 2.16 -13.18
CA ASP A 258 -19.25 3.40 -13.62
C ASP A 258 -20.16 4.04 -12.53
N GLU A 259 -20.24 3.46 -11.34
CA GLU A 259 -21.00 3.99 -10.22
C GLU A 259 -20.28 5.20 -9.59
N ASP A 260 -20.48 6.36 -10.23
CA ASP A 260 -20.05 7.68 -9.79
C ASP A 260 -20.87 8.18 -8.58
N GLU A 261 -20.91 7.39 -7.50
CA GLU A 261 -21.45 7.82 -6.22
C GLU A 261 -20.33 7.97 -5.20
N ASP A 262 -19.57 9.07 -5.31
CA ASP A 262 -18.62 9.56 -4.29
C ASP A 262 -19.21 9.53 -2.87
N LEU A 263 -20.54 9.63 -2.76
CA LEU A 263 -21.31 9.56 -1.51
C LEU A 263 -21.44 8.14 -0.95
N LEU A 264 -21.51 7.09 -1.78
CA LEU A 264 -21.61 5.69 -1.34
C LEU A 264 -20.26 5.11 -0.92
N ARG A 265 -19.14 5.67 -1.42
CA ARG A 265 -17.78 5.18 -1.14
C ARG A 265 -17.39 5.17 0.34
N ASN A 266 -18.07 5.98 1.18
CA ASN A 266 -17.81 6.08 2.61
C ASN A 266 -18.89 5.38 3.47
N VAL A 267 -19.84 4.67 2.84
CA VAL A 267 -20.90 3.97 3.57
C VAL A 267 -20.35 2.66 4.11
N GLU A 268 -20.18 2.60 5.44
CA GLU A 268 -19.81 1.37 6.12
C GLU A 268 -20.98 0.39 6.16
N THR A 269 -20.78 -0.79 5.60
CA THR A 269 -21.71 -1.93 5.63
C THR A 269 -21.04 -3.12 6.31
N SER A 270 -21.82 -4.16 6.67
CA SER A 270 -21.22 -5.42 7.15
C SER A 270 -20.27 -6.03 6.10
N ARG A 271 -20.57 -5.85 4.81
CA ARG A 271 -19.73 -6.32 3.71
C ARG A 271 -18.37 -5.58 3.65
N THR A 272 -18.34 -4.27 3.85
CA THR A 272 -17.08 -3.50 3.87
C THR A 272 -16.23 -3.90 5.08
N GLN A 273 -16.87 -4.14 6.24
CA GLN A 273 -16.18 -4.63 7.44
C GLN A 273 -15.56 -6.02 7.26
N GLU A 274 -16.29 -6.95 6.63
CA GLU A 274 -15.78 -8.29 6.31
C GLU A 274 -14.62 -8.23 5.32
N ALA A 275 -14.78 -7.49 4.21
CA ALA A 275 -13.72 -7.32 3.22
C ALA A 275 -12.46 -6.70 3.84
N ARG A 276 -12.62 -5.73 4.74
CA ARG A 276 -11.52 -5.10 5.47
C ARG A 276 -10.82 -6.06 6.44
N ALA A 277 -11.53 -7.00 7.05
CA ALA A 277 -10.91 -8.06 7.86
C ALA A 277 -10.21 -9.11 7.01
N ASP A 278 -10.75 -9.43 5.84
CA ASP A 278 -10.16 -10.39 4.91
C ASP A 278 -8.82 -9.90 4.33
N ARG A 279 -8.62 -8.58 4.20
CA ARG A 279 -7.39 -7.97 3.68
C ARG A 279 -6.12 -8.33 4.48
N PRO A 280 -6.01 -8.05 5.79
CA PRO A 280 -4.86 -8.49 6.57
C PRO A 280 -4.65 -10.01 6.54
N LEU A 281 -5.73 -10.81 6.60
CA LEU A 281 -5.63 -12.28 6.54
C LEU A 281 -5.06 -12.74 5.20
N TYR A 282 -5.53 -12.17 4.09
CA TYR A 282 -5.04 -12.47 2.75
C TYR A 282 -3.55 -12.17 2.61
N TYR A 283 -3.10 -10.96 2.99
CA TYR A 283 -1.68 -10.62 2.92
C TYR A 283 -0.84 -11.42 3.93
N GLY A 284 -1.39 -11.77 5.09
CA GLY A 284 -0.76 -12.69 6.04
C GLY A 284 -0.53 -14.07 5.42
N LEU A 285 -1.53 -14.64 4.75
CA LEU A 285 -1.40 -15.92 4.03
C LEU A 285 -0.38 -15.82 2.89
N ARG A 286 -0.42 -14.75 2.10
CA ARG A 286 0.57 -14.49 1.04
C ARG A 286 1.99 -14.48 1.60
N LEU A 287 2.22 -13.75 2.70
CA LEU A 287 3.51 -13.71 3.39
C LEU A 287 3.93 -15.10 3.89
N ALA A 288 2.99 -15.89 4.42
CA ALA A 288 3.26 -17.24 4.90
C ALA A 288 3.59 -18.25 3.78
N PHE A 289 3.01 -18.10 2.59
CA PHE A 289 3.27 -19.01 1.47
C PHE A 289 4.51 -18.62 0.66
N GLU A 290 4.83 -17.34 0.60
CA GLU A 290 5.82 -16.84 -0.35
C GLU A 290 7.11 -16.33 0.32
N THR A 291 7.15 -16.26 1.66
CA THR A 291 8.33 -15.82 2.41
C THR A 291 8.67 -16.80 3.54
N PRO A 292 9.93 -16.85 4.01
CA PRO A 292 10.32 -17.70 5.13
C PRO A 292 10.03 -17.06 6.50
N TYR A 293 9.40 -15.89 6.54
CA TYR A 293 9.26 -15.09 7.77
C TYR A 293 7.99 -15.37 8.55
N LEU A 294 6.98 -15.94 7.87
CA LEU A 294 5.72 -16.33 8.47
C LEU A 294 5.40 -17.75 7.99
N SER A 295 4.63 -18.49 8.78
CA SER A 295 4.14 -19.82 8.42
C SER A 295 2.68 -19.94 8.82
N TYR A 296 1.92 -20.71 8.05
CA TYR A 296 0.51 -20.97 8.29
C TYR A 296 0.28 -22.48 8.33
N ASP A 297 -0.24 -22.98 9.45
CA ASP A 297 -0.67 -24.37 9.58
C ASP A 297 -2.17 -24.46 9.29
N ALA A 298 -2.51 -25.09 8.14
CA ALA A 298 -3.89 -25.29 7.72
C ALA A 298 -4.67 -26.22 8.67
N THR A 299 -3.99 -27.09 9.43
CA THR A 299 -4.64 -28.03 10.36
C THR A 299 -5.20 -27.32 11.58
N SER A 300 -4.37 -26.46 12.19
CA SER A 300 -4.78 -25.66 13.35
C SER A 300 -5.38 -24.31 12.98
N ALA A 301 -5.32 -23.92 11.70
CA ALA A 301 -5.67 -22.59 11.20
C ALA A 301 -4.93 -21.46 11.95
N THR A 302 -3.65 -21.67 12.23
CA THR A 302 -2.82 -20.72 12.98
C THR A 302 -1.58 -20.27 12.22
N PHE A 303 -1.20 -19.01 12.46
CA PHE A 303 0.03 -18.39 12.01
C PHE A 303 1.12 -18.51 13.08
N SER A 304 2.35 -18.68 12.63
CA SER A 304 3.54 -18.63 13.47
C SER A 304 4.66 -17.86 12.77
N ALA A 305 5.57 -17.27 13.56
CA ALA A 305 6.76 -16.67 13.00
C ALA A 305 7.66 -17.77 12.40
N GLY A 306 8.17 -17.54 11.20
CA GLY A 306 9.07 -18.47 10.54
C GLY A 306 10.43 -18.48 11.25
N SER A 307 11.03 -19.66 11.39
CA SER A 307 12.32 -19.83 12.08
C SER A 307 13.53 -19.42 11.23
N GLY A 308 13.33 -18.76 10.08
CA GLY A 308 14.38 -18.32 9.16
C GLY A 308 15.13 -19.45 8.42
N MET A 309 14.85 -20.73 8.73
CA MET A 309 15.70 -21.86 8.34
C MET A 309 15.01 -22.92 7.49
N THR A 310 13.74 -22.77 7.17
CA THR A 310 13.00 -23.67 6.29
C THR A 310 12.58 -22.93 5.03
N THR A 311 13.38 -23.05 3.97
CA THR A 311 12.83 -22.94 2.62
C THR A 311 11.84 -24.09 2.49
N SER A 312 10.53 -23.81 2.65
CA SER A 312 9.55 -24.81 2.24
C SER A 312 9.83 -25.13 0.78
N SER A 313 10.02 -26.40 0.45
CA SER A 313 10.28 -26.87 -0.92
C SER A 313 9.11 -26.58 -1.89
N THR A 314 8.06 -25.93 -1.39
CA THR A 314 6.86 -25.51 -2.12
C THR A 314 6.67 -23.99 -2.14
N ALA A 315 7.70 -23.19 -1.82
CA ALA A 315 7.62 -21.73 -1.95
C ALA A 315 7.37 -21.35 -3.41
N GLN A 316 6.09 -21.18 -3.75
CA GLN A 316 5.68 -20.68 -5.05
C GLN A 316 6.23 -19.25 -5.18
N ALA A 317 6.80 -18.93 -6.34
CA ALA A 317 7.36 -17.61 -6.55
C ALA A 317 6.25 -16.56 -6.36
N LEU A 318 6.36 -15.62 -5.41
CA LEU A 318 5.53 -14.39 -5.34
C LEU A 318 5.16 -13.91 -6.76
N GLN A 319 3.89 -13.81 -7.06
CA GLN A 319 3.41 -13.26 -8.32
C GLN A 319 2.66 -11.96 -8.04
N PRO A 320 2.72 -10.97 -8.95
CA PRO A 320 1.75 -9.89 -8.91
C PRO A 320 0.33 -10.44 -8.98
N LEU A 321 -0.59 -9.63 -8.46
CA LEU A 321 -1.97 -10.03 -8.26
C LEU A 321 -2.67 -10.30 -9.60
N ARG A 322 -3.42 -11.40 -9.68
CA ARG A 322 -4.09 -11.87 -10.91
C ARG A 322 -5.61 -11.92 -10.76
N THR A 323 -6.33 -11.77 -11.87
CA THR A 323 -7.81 -11.77 -11.94
C THR A 323 -8.41 -13.17 -12.15
N ASP A 324 -7.76 -14.06 -12.92
CA ASP A 324 -8.31 -15.41 -13.21
C ASP A 324 -7.23 -16.44 -13.62
N ILE A 325 -7.52 -17.73 -13.42
CA ILE A 325 -6.81 -18.88 -14.02
C ILE A 325 -7.04 -18.91 -15.54
N ALA A 326 -8.18 -18.41 -16.01
CA ALA A 326 -8.52 -18.35 -17.43
C ALA A 326 -7.61 -17.42 -18.25
N ASP A 327 -7.05 -16.35 -17.64
CA ASP A 327 -6.07 -15.48 -18.32
C ASP A 327 -4.77 -16.22 -18.67
N LEU A 328 -4.43 -17.24 -17.87
CA LEU A 328 -3.31 -18.16 -18.13
C LEU A 328 -3.56 -18.99 -19.39
N GLN A 329 -4.79 -19.48 -19.57
CA GLN A 329 -5.20 -20.21 -20.78
C GLN A 329 -5.42 -19.28 -21.97
N ALA A 330 -5.94 -18.06 -21.77
CA ALA A 330 -6.13 -17.08 -22.84
C ALA A 330 -4.80 -16.56 -23.38
N GLN A 331 -3.79 -16.32 -22.52
CA GLN A 331 -2.43 -15.96 -22.95
C GLN A 331 -1.70 -17.14 -23.62
N LEU A 332 -1.87 -18.38 -23.12
CA LEU A 332 -1.34 -19.57 -23.78
C LEU A 332 -2.04 -19.84 -25.14
N ASN A 333 -3.35 -19.61 -25.24
CA ASN A 333 -4.16 -19.83 -26.43
C ASN A 333 -4.09 -18.67 -27.45
N ALA A 334 -3.73 -17.46 -27.02
CA ALA A 334 -3.44 -16.33 -27.91
C ALA A 334 -2.13 -16.51 -28.71
N SER A 335 -1.36 -17.57 -28.40
CA SER A 335 -0.23 -18.05 -29.22
C SER A 335 -0.66 -18.69 -30.54
N ASN A 336 -1.97 -18.66 -30.88
CA ASN A 336 -2.48 -19.15 -32.15
C ASN A 336 -2.31 -18.05 -33.22
N PRO A 337 -1.47 -18.24 -34.25
CA PRO A 337 -1.02 -17.15 -35.15
C PRO A 337 -2.08 -16.58 -36.11
N ASN A 338 -3.37 -16.89 -35.93
CA ASN A 338 -4.44 -16.57 -36.87
C ASN A 338 -5.58 -15.69 -36.32
N ALA A 339 -5.49 -15.17 -35.10
CA ALA A 339 -6.50 -14.20 -34.62
C ALA A 339 -6.09 -12.77 -35.00
N GLN A 340 -6.62 -12.27 -36.12
CA GLN A 340 -6.56 -10.84 -36.45
C GLN A 340 -7.39 -10.04 -35.43
N TYR A 341 -6.71 -9.40 -34.48
CA TYR A 341 -7.27 -8.30 -33.70
C TYR A 341 -6.62 -6.99 -34.17
N SER A 342 -7.46 -6.03 -34.59
CA SER A 342 -7.01 -4.66 -34.83
C SER A 342 -6.83 -3.95 -33.49
N PRO A 343 -5.67 -3.33 -33.20
CA PRO A 343 -5.46 -2.63 -31.95
C PRO A 343 -6.23 -1.30 -31.94
N PRO A 344 -6.87 -0.92 -30.81
CA PRO A 344 -7.28 0.46 -30.62
C PRO A 344 -6.04 1.34 -30.52
N SER A 345 -6.07 2.47 -31.23
CA SER A 345 -4.97 3.44 -31.30
C SER A 345 -4.67 4.00 -29.91
N ALA A 346 -3.45 3.76 -29.41
CA ALA A 346 -2.94 4.43 -28.23
C ALA A 346 -2.80 5.94 -28.51
N PRO A 347 -3.19 6.84 -27.60
CA PRO A 347 -2.84 8.24 -27.71
C PRO A 347 -1.32 8.38 -27.44
N ALA A 348 -0.61 8.92 -28.42
CA ALA A 348 0.81 9.21 -28.33
C ALA A 348 1.06 10.27 -27.23
N SER A 349 1.88 9.92 -26.25
CA SER A 349 2.46 10.84 -25.28
C SER A 349 3.61 11.61 -25.93
N SER A 350 3.33 12.83 -26.40
CA SER A 350 4.38 13.82 -26.66
C SER A 350 4.73 14.54 -25.36
N ALA A 351 5.97 14.39 -24.91
CA ALA A 351 6.56 15.21 -23.87
C ALA A 351 6.49 16.70 -24.28
N SER A 352 5.96 17.56 -23.42
CA SER A 352 6.14 19.01 -23.54
C SER A 352 6.27 19.63 -22.15
N ASN A 353 7.31 20.43 -22.01
CA ASN A 353 7.65 21.20 -20.82
C ASN A 353 6.52 22.18 -20.44
N SER A 354 6.38 22.37 -19.13
CA SER A 354 5.77 23.50 -18.40
C SER A 354 4.93 24.50 -19.21
N ASP A 355 3.62 24.51 -18.94
CA ASP A 355 2.86 25.74 -18.67
C ASP A 355 1.51 25.38 -18.05
N TYR A 356 1.19 25.98 -16.90
CA TYR A 356 -0.11 25.82 -16.25
C TYR A 356 -1.20 26.42 -17.14
N VAL A 357 -2.05 25.58 -17.75
CA VAL A 357 -3.25 26.04 -18.44
C VAL A 357 -4.40 26.11 -17.42
N HIS A 358 -4.84 27.33 -17.11
CA HIS A 358 -6.08 27.56 -16.37
C HIS A 358 -7.26 26.91 -17.10
N VAL A 359 -7.85 25.89 -16.47
CA VAL A 359 -9.07 25.25 -16.96
C VAL A 359 -10.22 26.27 -16.89
N LYS A 360 -10.78 26.63 -18.05
CA LYS A 360 -12.00 27.45 -18.14
C LYS A 360 -13.16 26.68 -17.49
N ARG A 361 -13.89 27.35 -16.59
CA ARG A 361 -15.13 26.82 -16.00
C ARG A 361 -16.13 26.42 -17.10
N PRO A 362 -16.81 25.26 -16.98
CA PRO A 362 -17.89 24.90 -17.89
C PRO A 362 -19.02 25.94 -17.83
N ALA A 363 -19.48 26.39 -19.00
CA ALA A 363 -20.63 27.27 -19.10
C ALA A 363 -21.91 26.54 -18.63
N LYS A 364 -22.65 27.18 -17.72
CA LYS A 364 -23.98 26.73 -17.26
C LYS A 364 -24.90 26.56 -18.47
N ARG A 365 -25.31 25.32 -18.76
CA ARG A 365 -26.41 25.04 -19.69
C ARG A 365 -27.70 25.47 -19.00
N VAL A 366 -28.22 26.63 -19.37
CA VAL A 366 -29.55 27.09 -18.93
C VAL A 366 -30.58 26.16 -19.55
N GLN A 367 -31.21 25.32 -18.72
CA GLN A 367 -32.45 24.64 -19.09
C GLN A 367 -33.56 25.68 -19.11
N THR A 368 -34.07 25.99 -20.30
CA THR A 368 -35.30 26.77 -20.46
C THR A 368 -36.49 25.91 -20.07
N ALA A 369 -37.22 26.32 -19.04
CA ALA A 369 -38.49 25.71 -18.64
C ALA A 369 -39.57 25.92 -19.72
N PRO A 370 -40.48 24.95 -19.96
CA PRO A 370 -41.61 25.15 -20.85
C PRO A 370 -42.65 26.07 -20.21
N SER A 371 -43.20 26.98 -21.02
CA SER A 371 -44.23 27.95 -20.62
C SER A 371 -45.56 27.28 -20.27
N PRO A 372 -46.40 27.86 -19.40
CA PRO A 372 -47.69 27.29 -19.02
C PRO A 372 -48.69 27.41 -20.18
N GLN A 373 -49.45 26.35 -20.44
CA GLN A 373 -50.64 26.43 -21.27
C GLN A 373 -51.76 27.11 -20.47
N THR A 374 -52.31 28.18 -21.04
CA THR A 374 -53.58 28.80 -20.63
C THR A 374 -54.78 28.01 -21.13
#